data_AF-A0A417CKM4-F1
#
_entry.id   AF-A0A417CKM4-F1
#
_cell.length_a   1.000
_cell.length_b   1.000
_cell.length_c   1.000
_cell.angle_alpha   90.00
_cell.angle_beta   90.00
_cell.angle_gamma   90.00
#
_symmetry.space_group_name_H-M   'P 1'
#
loop_
_entity.id
_entity.type
_entity.pdbx_description
1 polymer ?
#
loop_
_entity_poly.entity_id
_entity_poly.type
_entity_poly.pdbx_seq_one_letter_code
_entity_poly.pdbx_strand_id
1 'polypeptide(L)'
;MKQETIDRIRKFTIDRDWGQFHSEGNLAKSISIEANELLECFQWSDTEYDLEHVKEELADVIIYCQDLLDKLELDVDEIVNNKMSKNEAKYPVDKAKGSAKKYDEL
;
A
#
# COMPACT_ATOMS: atom_id res chain seq x y z
N MET A 1 8.71 -1.77 -6.98
CA MET A 1 9.31 -3.10 -6.70
C MET A 1 10.22 -3.51 -7.87
N LYS A 2 11.13 -4.48 -7.71
CA LYS A 2 11.89 -5.01 -8.85
C LYS A 2 10.93 -5.69 -9.84
N GLN A 3 11.21 -5.60 -11.14
CA GLN A 3 10.36 -6.20 -12.18
C GLN A 3 10.12 -7.70 -11.97
N GLU A 4 11.15 -8.44 -11.56
CA GLU A 4 11.06 -9.87 -11.23
C GLU A 4 9.98 -10.17 -10.17
N THR A 5 9.84 -9.30 -9.16
CA THR A 5 8.83 -9.46 -8.11
C THR A 5 7.42 -9.19 -8.64
N ILE A 6 7.27 -8.16 -9.48
CA ILE A 6 5.99 -7.81 -10.11
C ILE A 6 5.55 -8.96 -11.03
N ASP A 7 6.46 -9.49 -11.85
CA ASP A 7 6.16 -10.61 -12.74
C ASP A 7 5.80 -11.88 -11.97
N ARG A 8 6.38 -12.10 -10.78
CA ARG A 8 6.00 -13.20 -9.89
C ARG A 8 4.56 -13.05 -9.38
N ILE A 9 4.13 -11.84 -9.01
CA ILE A 9 2.74 -11.55 -8.60
C ILE A 9 1.79 -11.83 -9.76
N ARG A 10 2.07 -11.24 -10.93
CA ARG A 10 1.26 -11.44 -12.15
C ARG A 10 1.14 -12.91 -12.51
N LYS A 11 2.27 -13.64 -12.48
CA LYS A 11 2.29 -15.08 -12.74
C LYS A 11 1.44 -15.85 -11.76
N PHE A 12 1.46 -15.51 -10.47
CA PHE A 12 0.63 -16.16 -9.46
C PHE A 12 -0.86 -16.05 -9.79
N THR A 13 -1.30 -14.84 -10.18
CA THR A 13 -2.68 -14.53 -10.58
C THR A 13 -3.07 -15.24 -11.87
N ILE A 14 -2.20 -15.23 -12.88
CA ILE A 14 -2.43 -15.87 -14.18
C ILE A 14 -2.50 -17.40 -14.05
N ASP A 15 -1.56 -18.01 -13.34
CA ASP A 15 -1.48 -19.48 -13.19
C ASP A 15 -2.74 -20.06 -12.50
N ARG A 16 -3.48 -19.23 -11.76
CA ARG A 16 -4.72 -19.61 -11.06
C ARG A 16 -5.98 -19.14 -11.76
N ASP A 17 -5.86 -18.44 -12.88
CA ASP A 17 -6.99 -17.79 -13.57
C ASP A 17 -7.77 -16.83 -12.65
N TRP A 18 -7.08 -16.19 -11.71
CA TRP A 18 -7.72 -15.31 -10.71
C TRP A 18 -8.03 -13.91 -11.23
N GLY A 19 -7.51 -13.55 -12.40
CA GLY A 19 -7.82 -12.29 -13.07
C GLY A 19 -9.32 -12.03 -13.25
N GLN A 20 -10.14 -13.09 -13.33
CA GLN A 20 -11.61 -12.98 -13.39
C GLN A 20 -12.26 -12.43 -12.11
N PHE A 21 -11.60 -12.56 -10.95
CA PHE A 21 -12.09 -12.07 -9.66
C PHE A 21 -11.49 -10.69 -9.31
N HIS A 22 -10.40 -10.31 -9.97
CA HIS A 22 -9.66 -9.07 -9.77
C HIS A 22 -10.34 -7.88 -10.51
N SER A 23 -11.60 -7.61 -10.17
CA SER A 23 -12.21 -6.30 -10.50
C SER A 23 -11.56 -5.21 -9.65
N GLU A 24 -11.58 -3.97 -10.12
CA GLU A 24 -11.02 -2.79 -9.44
C GLU A 24 -11.62 -2.67 -8.02
N GLY A 25 -12.94 -2.84 -7.93
CA GLY A 25 -13.66 -2.78 -6.66
C GLY A 25 -13.38 -3.95 -5.73
N ASN A 26 -13.00 -5.13 -6.24
CA ASN A 26 -12.60 -6.24 -5.38
C ASN A 26 -11.18 -6.06 -4.86
N LEU A 27 -10.24 -5.66 -5.70
CA LEU A 27 -8.87 -5.37 -5.30
C LEU A 27 -8.81 -4.25 -4.25
N ALA A 28 -9.61 -3.19 -4.43
CA ALA A 28 -9.71 -2.12 -3.42
C ALA A 28 -10.23 -2.62 -2.06
N LYS A 29 -11.17 -3.59 -2.07
CA LYS A 29 -11.64 -4.23 -0.83
C LYS A 29 -10.56 -5.09 -0.21
N SER A 30 -9.84 -5.90 -1.01
CA SER A 30 -8.72 -6.71 -0.52
C SER A 30 -7.66 -5.84 0.14
N ILE A 31 -7.23 -4.74 -0.49
CA ILE A 31 -6.31 -3.76 0.13
C ILE A 31 -6.84 -3.30 1.50
N SER A 32 -8.13 -2.98 1.60
CA SER A 32 -8.71 -2.56 2.87
C SER A 32 -8.77 -3.69 3.90
N ILE A 33 -8.96 -4.94 3.49
CA ILE A 33 -9.00 -6.09 4.39
C ILE A 33 -7.60 -6.32 4.96
N GLU A 34 -6.59 -6.46 4.10
CA GLU A 34 -5.21 -6.71 4.56
C GLU A 34 -4.63 -5.52 5.35
N ALA A 35 -5.07 -4.29 5.05
CA ALA A 35 -4.70 -3.14 5.87
C ALA A 35 -5.29 -3.21 7.30
N ASN A 36 -6.44 -3.86 7.48
CA ASN A 36 -6.99 -4.11 8.82
C ASN A 36 -6.32 -5.31 9.51
N GLU A 37 -5.89 -6.34 8.78
CA GLU A 37 -5.08 -7.44 9.35
C GLU A 37 -3.71 -6.90 9.81
N LEU A 38 -3.09 -6.01 9.02
CA LEU A 38 -1.90 -5.26 9.44
C LEU A 38 -2.15 -4.41 10.68
N LEU A 39 -3.33 -3.80 10.81
CA LEU A 39 -3.70 -3.02 12.00
C LEU A 39 -3.88 -3.94 13.23
N GLU A 40 -4.44 -5.14 13.04
CA GLU A 40 -4.65 -6.12 14.11
C GLU A 40 -3.34 -6.54 14.77
N CYS A 41 -2.22 -6.58 14.02
CA CYS A 41 -0.88 -6.84 14.55
C CYS A 41 -0.50 -5.96 15.75
N PHE A 42 -1.06 -4.75 15.82
CA PHE A 42 -0.77 -3.75 16.85
C PHE A 42 -1.95 -3.53 17.82
N GLN A 43 -3.04 -4.30 17.70
CA GLN A 43 -4.29 -4.08 18.44
C GLN A 43 -4.09 -4.04 19.96
N TRP A 44 -3.19 -4.88 20.48
CA TRP A 44 -3.00 -5.08 21.92
C TRP A 44 -1.68 -4.52 22.45
N SER A 45 -0.75 -4.13 21.58
CA SER A 45 0.56 -3.60 21.99
C SER A 45 1.30 -2.89 20.85
N ASP A 46 1.88 -1.73 21.14
CA ASP A 46 2.78 -1.02 20.24
C ASP A 46 4.24 -1.50 20.34
N THR A 47 4.57 -2.32 21.34
CA THR A 47 5.95 -2.75 21.63
C THR A 47 6.15 -4.26 21.61
N GLU A 48 5.07 -5.02 21.80
CA GLU A 48 5.06 -6.48 21.83
C GLU A 48 4.17 -7.00 20.70
N TYR A 49 4.69 -6.96 19.47
CA TYR A 49 4.02 -7.44 18.27
C TYR A 49 4.86 -8.52 17.56
N ASP A 50 4.20 -9.39 16.79
CA ASP A 50 4.88 -10.37 15.95
C ASP A 50 5.36 -9.72 14.65
N LEU A 51 6.66 -9.48 14.56
CA LEU A 51 7.26 -8.85 13.38
C LEU A 51 7.12 -9.70 12.11
N GLU A 52 7.07 -11.03 12.21
CA GLU A 52 6.88 -11.85 11.01
C GLU A 52 5.45 -11.71 10.49
N HIS A 53 4.46 -11.71 11.37
CA HIS A 53 3.07 -11.47 10.98
C HIS A 53 2.89 -10.07 10.37
N VAL A 54 3.49 -9.03 10.96
CA VAL A 54 3.49 -7.67 10.37
C VAL A 54 4.06 -7.65 8.95
N LYS A 55 5.11 -8.43 8.67
CA LYS A 55 5.71 -8.49 7.33
C LYS A 55 4.79 -9.20 6.34
N GLU A 56 4.07 -10.23 6.76
CA GLU A 56 3.10 -10.96 5.94
C GLU A 56 1.96 -10.01 5.54
N GLU A 57 1.30 -9.38 6.51
CA GLU A 57 0.17 -8.48 6.23
C GLU A 57 0.57 -7.24 5.43
N LEU A 58 1.75 -6.67 5.72
CA LEU A 58 2.27 -5.56 4.92
C LEU A 58 2.59 -6.00 3.48
N ALA A 59 3.09 -7.22 3.29
CA ALA A 59 3.33 -7.76 1.95
C ALA A 59 2.01 -7.94 1.20
N ASP A 60 0.96 -8.44 1.85
CA ASP A 60 -0.34 -8.64 1.23
C ASP A 60 -0.99 -7.32 0.79
N VAL A 61 -0.91 -6.27 1.62
CA VAL A 61 -1.31 -4.91 1.22
C VAL A 61 -0.56 -4.47 -0.05
N ILE A 62 0.76 -4.67 -0.10
CA ILE A 62 1.59 -4.27 -1.25
C ILE A 62 1.25 -5.08 -2.50
N ILE A 63 0.99 -6.38 -2.36
CA ILE A 63 0.63 -7.29 -3.47
C ILE A 63 -0.68 -6.83 -4.10
N TYR A 64 -1.73 -6.60 -3.30
CA TYR A 64 -3.01 -6.14 -3.85
C TYR A 64 -2.93 -4.71 -4.40
N CYS A 65 -2.09 -3.84 -3.86
CA CYS A 65 -1.80 -2.54 -4.47
C CYS A 65 -1.19 -2.72 -5.87
N GLN A 66 -0.24 -3.64 -6.04
CA GLN A 66 0.35 -3.93 -7.34
C GLN A 66 -0.66 -4.52 -8.33
N ASP A 67 -1.49 -5.47 -7.90
CA ASP A 67 -2.56 -6.01 -8.75
C ASP A 67 -3.55 -4.92 -9.18
N LEU A 68 -3.88 -3.98 -8.29
CA LEU A 68 -4.75 -2.85 -8.63
C LEU A 68 -4.09 -1.87 -9.60
N LEU A 69 -2.79 -1.60 -9.43
CA LEU A 69 -2.01 -0.80 -10.39
C LEU A 69 -2.05 -1.43 -11.78
N ASP A 70 -1.81 -2.75 -11.87
CA ASP A 70 -1.87 -3.49 -13.13
C ASP A 70 -3.27 -3.45 -13.74
N LYS A 71 -4.32 -3.60 -12.91
CA LYS A 71 -5.72 -3.56 -13.35
C LYS A 71 -6.14 -2.20 -13.90
N LEU A 72 -5.61 -1.12 -13.32
CA LEU A 72 -5.87 0.27 -13.72
C LEU A 72 -4.86 0.81 -14.74
N GLU A 73 -3.88 -0.01 -15.16
CA GLU A 73 -2.80 0.37 -16.07
C GLU A 73 -2.00 1.59 -15.58
N LEU A 74 -1.70 1.64 -14.28
CA LEU A 74 -1.00 2.76 -13.63
C LEU A 74 0.48 2.47 -13.40
N ASP A 75 1.32 3.48 -13.66
CA ASP A 75 2.73 3.49 -13.26
C ASP A 75 2.88 3.93 -11.80
N VAL A 76 3.53 3.09 -10.99
CA VAL A 76 3.68 3.33 -9.55
C VAL A 76 4.54 4.57 -9.26
N ASP A 77 5.61 4.76 -10.02
CA ASP A 77 6.54 5.87 -9.79
C ASP A 77 5.86 7.19 -10.14
N GLU A 78 5.09 7.24 -11.23
CA GLU A 78 4.31 8.41 -11.61
C GLU A 78 3.31 8.79 -10.51
N ILE A 79 2.45 7.85 -10.07
CA ILE A 79 1.39 8.19 -9.11
C ILE A 79 1.96 8.57 -7.74
N VAL A 80 3.03 7.92 -7.30
CA VAL A 80 3.68 8.19 -6.01
C VAL A 80 4.40 9.53 -6.05
N ASN A 81 5.22 9.80 -7.08
CA ASN A 81 5.94 11.06 -7.19
C ASN A 81 4.98 12.26 -7.33
N ASN A 82 3.92 12.12 -8.14
CA ASN A 82 2.87 13.13 -8.23
C ASN A 82 2.20 13.42 -6.88
N LYS A 83 1.98 12.39 -6.06
CA LYS A 83 1.43 12.54 -4.71
C LYS A 83 2.46 13.15 -3.75
N MET A 84 3.72 12.79 -3.85
CA MET A 84 4.81 13.31 -3.02
C MET A 84 5.04 14.79 -3.26
N SER A 85 5.10 15.26 -4.51
CA SER A 85 5.22 16.71 -4.79
C SER A 85 4.07 17.53 -4.19
N LYS A 86 2.85 16.98 -4.19
CA LYS A 86 1.70 17.61 -3.51
C LYS A 86 1.86 17.60 -1.99
N ASN A 87 2.38 16.52 -1.41
CA ASN A 87 2.61 16.42 0.02
C ASN A 87 3.72 17.39 0.48
N GLU A 88 4.81 17.51 -0.27
CA GLU A 88 5.92 18.44 0.02
C GLU A 88 5.45 19.90 -0.01
N ALA A 89 4.64 20.27 -1.01
CA ALA A 89 4.03 21.60 -1.08
C ALA A 89 3.06 21.86 0.08
N LYS A 90 2.36 20.82 0.52
CA LYS A 90 1.35 20.88 1.60
C LYS A 90 1.97 20.89 3.00
N TYR A 91 3.16 20.30 3.17
CA TYR A 91 3.89 20.20 4.43
C TYR A 91 5.33 20.74 4.27
N PRO A 92 5.53 22.06 4.14
CA PRO A 92 6.86 22.65 4.05
C PRO A 92 7.73 22.33 5.28
N VAL A 93 9.02 22.06 5.06
CA VAL A 93 9.95 21.62 6.12
C VAL A 93 10.03 22.61 7.28
N ASP A 94 10.04 23.91 6.98
CA ASP A 94 10.12 25.00 7.97
C ASP A 94 8.91 25.06 8.90
N LYS A 95 7.76 24.52 8.49
CA LYS A 95 6.52 24.49 9.28
C LYS A 95 6.20 23.13 9.88
N ALA A 96 6.48 22.06 9.15
CA ALA A 96 6.03 20.71 9.49
C ALA A 96 7.07 19.89 10.29
N LYS A 97 8.35 20.28 10.29
CA LYS A 97 9.40 19.48 10.93
C LYS A 97 9.15 19.30 12.44
N GLY A 98 8.99 18.05 12.88
CA GLY A 98 8.74 17.71 14.28
C GLY A 98 7.29 17.97 14.74
N SER A 99 6.39 18.31 13.82
CA SER A 99 4.99 18.57 14.12
C SER A 99 4.09 17.52 13.46
N ALA A 100 3.18 16.94 14.23
CA ALA A 100 2.13 16.05 13.72
C ALA A 100 0.84 16.81 13.34
N LYS A 101 0.84 18.14 13.48
CA LYS A 101 -0.31 18.97 13.12
C LYS A 101 -0.63 18.82 11.63
N LYS A 102 -1.92 18.88 11.30
CA LYS A 102 -2.32 18.88 9.90
C LYS A 102 -1.93 20.20 9.26
N TYR A 103 -1.73 20.19 7.95
CA TYR A 103 -1.31 21.34 7.13
C TYR A 103 -2.17 22.60 7.28
N ASP A 104 -3.45 22.44 7.64
CA ASP A 104 -4.39 23.52 7.94
C ASP A 104 -4.19 24.12 9.35
N GLU A 105 -3.35 23.49 10.16
CA GLU A 105 -2.98 23.89 11.53
C GLU A 105 -1.48 24.22 11.68
N LEU A 106 -0.72 24.23 10.56
CA LEU A 106 0.73 24.52 10.50
C LEU A 106 1.08 26.01 10.49
#